data_AF-A0A960XSH2-F1
#
_entry.id   AF-A0A960XSH2-F1
#
_cell.length_a   1.000
_cell.length_b   1.000
_cell.length_c   1.000
_cell.angle_alpha   90.00
_cell.angle_beta   90.00
_cell.angle_gamma   90.00
#
_symmetry.space_group_name_H-M   'P 1'
#
loop_
_entity.id
_entity.type
_entity.pdbx_description
1 polymer ?
#
loop_
_entity_poly.entity_id
_entity_poly.type
_entity_poly.pdbx_seq_one_letter_code
_entity_poly.pdbx_strand_id
1 'polypeptide(L)'
;MRFPEITDPRSRLLLFGDERATDEEEKWRPLWDAEPSNAAYFANYVGAYQTTHGKVSDELLEQAETIDPDNGWYLAFAAGSRLDDKLEKQRRARSGAKAGDRTEYKVLDEAEYAAARDLFFRAAEKPGFGDHSRDLYRERLSHLPPAADVVSNLRNVAYAAGQESYAIQMIRVADMISHEADRAVLADDEDAFRRTVMAWQWFVDGFNRTGATVVDGLVAKAILIAPLRNFRDAAEHFGMTEDGAFFDGLYARFEAERSARQKRIVPDADLLQARASLITGLSAPMLGRQVETPPPVGEADVKPGRLADHALAGRLFAGAVAFLLVLAAGLVVGIRFRHGMSGRKLSIQ
;
A
#
# COMPACT_ATOMS: atom_id res chain seq x y z
N MET A 1 -1.37 15.01 -9.30
CA MET A 1 -2.59 15.84 -9.41
C MET A 1 -2.34 17.15 -8.69
N ARG A 2 -2.55 18.32 -9.31
CA ARG A 2 -2.20 19.62 -8.67
C ARG A 2 -3.42 20.28 -8.03
N PHE A 3 -3.20 20.84 -6.84
CA PHE A 3 -4.16 21.68 -6.13
C PHE A 3 -3.70 23.14 -6.25
N PRO A 4 -4.19 23.90 -7.26
CA PRO A 4 -3.75 25.27 -7.49
C PRO A 4 -4.05 26.21 -6.30
N GLU A 5 -4.99 25.83 -5.44
CA GLU A 5 -5.36 26.55 -4.24
C GLU A 5 -4.27 26.46 -3.15
N ILE A 6 -3.42 25.42 -3.21
CA ILE A 6 -2.33 25.21 -2.24
C ILE A 6 -1.08 25.93 -2.76
N THR A 7 -0.87 27.12 -2.22
CA THR A 7 0.23 28.03 -2.59
C THR A 7 1.37 28.05 -1.58
N ASP A 8 1.12 27.63 -0.33
CA ASP A 8 2.13 27.55 0.71
C ASP A 8 3.21 26.50 0.35
N PRO A 9 4.49 26.89 0.22
CA PRO A 9 5.56 25.97 -0.18
C PRO A 9 5.72 24.77 0.75
N ARG A 10 5.53 24.96 2.07
CA ARG A 10 5.65 23.89 3.05
C ARG A 10 4.53 22.86 2.89
N SER A 11 3.29 23.32 2.75
CA SER A 11 2.13 22.45 2.46
C SER A 11 2.32 21.68 1.15
N ARG A 12 2.87 22.33 0.12
CA ARG A 12 3.17 21.66 -1.16
C ARG A 12 4.21 20.56 -1.00
N LEU A 13 5.29 20.84 -0.27
CA LEU A 13 6.34 19.86 0.02
C LEU A 13 5.82 18.67 0.82
N LEU A 14 5.00 18.92 1.85
CA LEU A 14 4.37 17.86 2.66
C LEU A 14 3.47 16.93 1.83
N LEU A 15 2.69 17.50 0.90
CA LEU A 15 1.71 16.76 0.10
C LEU A 15 2.33 16.03 -1.09
N PHE A 16 3.30 16.65 -1.77
CA PHE A 16 3.76 16.19 -3.08
C PHE A 16 5.26 15.89 -3.16
N GLY A 17 6.03 16.22 -2.12
CA GLY A 17 7.48 16.22 -2.19
C GLY A 17 8.02 17.26 -3.17
N ASP A 18 9.24 17.06 -3.65
CA ASP A 18 9.77 17.80 -4.78
C ASP A 18 9.14 17.28 -6.09
N GLU A 19 8.22 18.07 -6.65
CA GLU A 19 7.56 17.76 -7.93
C GLU A 19 8.51 17.72 -9.14
N ARG A 20 9.78 18.11 -8.99
CA ARG A 20 10.80 18.08 -10.04
C ARG A 20 11.72 16.86 -9.96
N ALA A 21 11.65 16.10 -8.87
CA ALA A 21 12.44 14.90 -8.66
C ALA A 21 12.17 13.85 -9.74
N THR A 22 13.18 13.04 -10.03
CA THR A 22 13.08 11.98 -11.04
C THR A 22 12.79 10.59 -10.46
N ASP A 23 13.01 10.42 -9.16
CA ASP A 23 12.68 9.21 -8.40
C ASP A 23 12.01 9.56 -7.04
N GLU A 24 11.57 8.54 -6.31
CA GLU A 24 10.87 8.73 -5.03
C GLU A 24 11.80 9.24 -3.91
N GLU A 25 13.09 8.87 -3.94
CA GLU A 25 14.05 9.32 -2.94
C GLU A 25 14.28 10.82 -3.04
N GLU A 26 14.62 11.32 -4.24
CA GLU A 26 14.79 12.74 -4.53
C GLU A 26 13.52 13.55 -4.20
N LYS A 27 12.34 12.95 -4.40
CA LYS A 27 11.05 13.58 -4.14
C LYS A 27 10.82 13.82 -2.66
N TRP A 28 11.14 12.85 -1.79
CA TRP A 28 10.81 12.93 -0.37
C TRP A 28 11.96 13.40 0.52
N ARG A 29 13.20 13.36 0.03
CA ARG A 29 14.37 13.86 0.75
C ARG A 29 14.20 15.29 1.27
N PRO A 30 13.73 16.29 0.48
CA PRO A 30 13.64 17.66 0.99
C PRO A 30 12.63 17.83 2.13
N LEU A 31 11.62 16.97 2.22
CA LEU A 31 10.67 16.98 3.33
C LEU A 31 11.35 16.55 4.64
N TRP A 32 12.17 15.50 4.58
CA TRP A 32 12.97 15.08 5.73
C TRP A 32 14.08 16.08 6.07
N ASP A 33 14.80 16.61 5.08
CA ASP A 33 15.85 17.62 5.30
C ASP A 33 15.33 18.88 5.99
N ALA A 34 14.06 19.24 5.75
CA ALA A 34 13.42 20.38 6.41
C ALA A 34 13.20 20.15 7.91
N GLU A 35 12.97 18.90 8.34
CA GLU A 35 12.80 18.52 9.75
C GLU A 35 13.48 17.17 10.04
N PRO A 36 14.82 17.14 10.18
CA PRO A 36 15.58 15.89 10.23
C PRO A 36 15.26 14.97 11.42
N SER A 37 14.71 15.53 12.50
CA SER A 37 14.29 14.80 13.70
C SER A 37 12.84 14.32 13.65
N ASN A 38 12.09 14.60 12.58
CA ASN A 38 10.70 14.20 12.45
C ASN A 38 10.63 12.73 11.97
N ALA A 39 10.27 11.82 12.89
CA ALA A 39 10.20 10.39 12.62
C ALA A 39 9.23 10.02 11.48
N ALA A 40 8.14 10.76 11.31
CA ALA A 40 7.18 10.49 10.24
C ALA A 40 7.73 10.83 8.86
N TYR A 41 8.44 11.96 8.75
CA TYR A 41 9.09 12.36 7.49
C TYR A 41 10.25 11.43 7.17
N PHE A 42 11.00 11.03 8.19
CA PHE A 42 12.07 10.05 8.05
C PHE A 42 11.57 8.68 7.60
N ALA A 43 10.51 8.13 8.22
CA ALA A 43 9.92 6.85 7.81
C ALA A 43 9.42 6.86 6.36
N ASN A 44 8.77 7.94 5.93
CA ASN A 44 8.36 8.13 4.53
C ASN A 44 9.58 8.16 3.59
N TYR A 45 10.65 8.86 3.97
CA TYR A 45 11.89 8.87 3.20
C TYR A 45 12.58 7.50 3.15
N VAL A 46 12.61 6.72 4.24
CA VAL A 46 13.16 5.36 4.26
C VAL A 46 12.40 4.44 3.28
N GLY A 47 11.07 4.53 3.23
CA GLY A 47 10.26 3.80 2.25
C GLY A 47 10.56 4.19 0.81
N ALA A 48 10.69 5.50 0.54
CA ALA A 48 11.07 6.03 -0.76
C ALA A 48 12.47 5.58 -1.19
N TYR A 49 13.45 5.63 -0.29
CA TYR A 49 14.81 5.15 -0.52
C TYR A 49 14.80 3.66 -0.88
N GLN A 50 14.07 2.83 -0.12
CA GLN A 50 13.96 1.40 -0.41
C GLN A 50 13.34 1.14 -1.78
N THR A 51 12.36 1.94 -2.20
CA THR A 51 11.74 1.82 -3.53
C THR A 51 12.75 2.09 -4.64
N THR A 52 13.64 3.07 -4.47
CA THR A 52 14.70 3.41 -5.43
C THR A 52 15.84 2.39 -5.44
N HIS A 53 16.29 1.91 -4.27
CA HIS A 53 17.51 1.09 -4.13
C HIS A 53 17.26 -0.40 -3.93
N GLY A 54 16.00 -0.81 -3.77
CA GLY A 54 15.58 -2.17 -3.44
C GLY A 54 15.79 -2.56 -1.96
N LYS A 55 16.71 -1.90 -1.24
CA LYS A 55 17.05 -2.20 0.16
C LYS A 55 17.24 -0.93 0.99
N VAL A 56 17.04 -1.05 2.30
CA VAL A 56 17.40 -0.01 3.28
C VAL A 56 18.90 -0.07 3.54
N SER A 57 19.59 1.08 3.55
CA SER A 57 21.03 1.16 3.86
C SER A 57 21.29 1.09 5.36
N ASP A 58 22.49 0.66 5.74
CA ASP A 58 22.90 0.59 7.15
C ASP A 58 22.95 1.99 7.78
N GLU A 59 23.36 3.02 7.01
CA GLU A 59 23.34 4.44 7.44
C GLU A 59 21.94 4.91 7.85
N LEU A 60 20.89 4.48 7.13
CA LEU A 60 19.51 4.81 7.50
C LEU A 60 19.05 4.06 8.75
N LEU A 61 19.54 2.85 8.98
CA LEU A 61 19.27 2.13 10.22
C LEU A 61 19.95 2.79 11.43
N GLU A 62 21.19 3.26 11.27
CA GLU A 62 21.88 4.05 12.31
C GLU A 62 21.14 5.37 12.60
N GLN A 63 20.63 6.02 11.56
CA GLN A 63 19.84 7.23 11.71
C GLN A 63 18.48 6.95 12.40
N ALA A 64 17.85 5.80 12.12
CA ALA A 64 16.62 5.37 12.78
C ALA A 64 16.82 5.19 14.29
N GLU A 65 17.94 4.58 14.69
CA GLU A 65 18.31 4.42 16.11
C GLU A 65 18.51 5.76 16.83
N THR A 66 18.79 6.84 16.08
CA THR A 66 18.90 8.19 16.67
C THR A 66 17.54 8.90 16.75
N ILE A 67 16.71 8.78 15.71
CA ILE A 67 15.45 9.52 15.59
C ILE A 67 14.32 8.84 16.39
N ASP A 68 14.27 7.51 16.39
CA ASP A 68 13.18 6.71 16.94
C ASP A 68 13.69 5.37 17.51
N PRO A 69 14.54 5.42 18.57
CA PRO A 69 15.32 4.28 19.08
C PRO A 69 14.48 3.08 19.53
N ASP A 70 13.24 3.32 19.96
CA ASP A 70 12.36 2.28 20.49
C ASP A 70 11.50 1.61 19.42
N ASN A 71 11.66 1.99 18.14
CA ASN A 71 10.79 1.53 17.07
C ASN A 71 11.44 0.44 16.21
N GLY A 72 10.95 -0.80 16.35
CA GLY A 72 11.40 -1.94 15.55
C GLY A 72 10.92 -1.93 14.10
N TRP A 73 10.04 -1.01 13.70
CA TRP A 73 9.52 -0.97 12.33
C TRP A 73 10.64 -0.87 11.27
N TYR A 74 11.64 -0.03 11.48
CA TYR A 74 12.75 0.17 10.52
C TYR A 74 13.56 -1.12 10.29
N LEU A 75 13.86 -1.85 11.37
CA LEU A 75 14.59 -3.12 11.31
C LEU A 75 13.75 -4.19 10.63
N ALA A 76 12.46 -4.30 10.96
CA ALA A 76 11.55 -5.23 10.31
C ALA A 76 11.34 -4.90 8.82
N PHE A 77 11.34 -3.61 8.46
CA PHE A 77 11.22 -3.15 7.07
C PHE A 77 12.46 -3.51 6.26
N ALA A 78 13.64 -3.25 6.83
CA ALA A 78 14.91 -3.65 6.25
C ALA A 78 15.01 -5.16 6.07
N ALA A 79 14.56 -5.95 7.06
CA ALA A 79 14.48 -7.41 6.96
C ALA A 79 13.65 -7.85 5.76
N GLY A 80 12.45 -7.29 5.57
CA GLY A 80 11.59 -7.56 4.42
C GLY A 80 12.28 -7.25 3.08
N SER A 81 12.95 -6.10 2.98
CA SER A 81 13.65 -5.69 1.76
C SER A 81 14.83 -6.60 1.36
N ARG A 82 15.45 -7.29 2.33
CA ARG A 82 16.56 -8.23 2.07
C ARG A 82 16.09 -9.62 1.62
N LEU A 83 14.83 -9.96 1.87
CA LEU A 83 14.27 -11.28 1.57
C LEU A 83 13.73 -11.41 0.15
N ASP A 84 13.70 -10.32 -0.64
CA ASP A 84 13.12 -10.33 -1.97
C ASP A 84 13.87 -11.30 -2.90
N ASP A 85 13.12 -12.22 -3.50
CA ASP A 85 13.63 -13.36 -4.27
C ASP A 85 14.70 -14.24 -3.56
N LYS A 86 14.90 -14.11 -2.24
CA LYS A 86 15.87 -14.93 -1.47
C LYS A 86 15.26 -16.13 -0.77
N LEU A 87 13.94 -16.12 -0.61
CA LEU A 87 13.17 -17.19 -0.01
C LEU A 87 12.09 -17.68 -0.97
N GLU A 88 12.24 -18.90 -1.48
CA GLU A 88 11.34 -19.46 -2.48
C GLU A 88 10.32 -20.38 -1.84
N LYS A 89 9.04 -20.04 -1.99
CA LYS A 89 7.92 -20.91 -1.62
C LYS A 89 7.88 -22.13 -2.54
N GLN A 90 8.08 -23.32 -1.97
CA GLN A 90 8.07 -24.56 -2.72
C GLN A 90 6.64 -24.91 -3.15
N ARG A 91 6.40 -24.98 -4.46
CA ARG A 91 5.11 -25.41 -5.02
C ARG A 91 5.06 -26.93 -5.06
N ARG A 92 4.24 -27.54 -4.20
CA ARG A 92 3.92 -28.96 -4.32
C ARG A 92 3.06 -29.22 -5.56
N ALA A 93 3.28 -30.36 -6.20
CA ALA A 93 2.46 -30.80 -7.32
C ALA A 93 0.99 -30.92 -6.90
N ARG A 94 0.08 -30.50 -7.78
CA ARG A 94 -1.37 -30.42 -7.51
C ARG A 94 -2.01 -31.76 -7.12
N SER A 95 -1.37 -32.88 -7.45
CA SER A 95 -1.80 -34.24 -7.11
C SER A 95 -1.42 -34.69 -5.69
N GLY A 96 -0.51 -33.99 -5.00
CA GLY A 96 -0.04 -34.36 -3.66
C GLY A 96 -0.36 -33.34 -2.55
N ALA A 97 -0.75 -32.12 -2.91
CA ALA A 97 -1.10 -31.08 -1.93
C ALA A 97 -2.48 -31.34 -1.33
N LYS A 98 -2.56 -31.52 0.00
CA LYS A 98 -3.83 -31.59 0.73
C LYS A 98 -4.20 -30.22 1.27
N ALA A 99 -5.50 -29.97 1.37
CA ALA A 99 -5.99 -28.79 2.09
C ALA A 99 -5.51 -28.88 3.54
N GLY A 100 -4.82 -27.83 4.02
CA GLY A 100 -4.28 -27.79 5.38
C GLY A 100 -2.78 -28.10 5.52
N ASP A 101 -2.09 -28.46 4.43
CA ASP A 101 -0.63 -28.69 4.46
C ASP A 101 0.13 -27.41 4.79
N ARG A 102 1.19 -27.50 5.61
CA ARG A 102 2.11 -26.38 5.85
C ARG A 102 2.83 -25.94 4.57
N THR A 103 3.33 -24.70 4.58
CA THR A 103 4.12 -24.20 3.44
C THR A 103 5.59 -24.52 3.65
N GLU A 104 6.23 -25.09 2.64
CA GLU A 104 7.67 -25.31 2.63
C GLU A 104 8.38 -24.18 1.89
N TYR A 105 9.55 -23.80 2.38
CA TYR A 105 10.39 -22.77 1.80
C TYR A 105 11.80 -23.28 1.56
N LYS A 106 12.44 -22.71 0.54
CA LYS A 106 13.84 -22.95 0.21
C LYS A 106 14.58 -21.61 0.27
N VAL A 107 15.63 -21.57 1.07
CA VAL A 107 16.55 -20.44 1.11
C VAL A 107 17.45 -20.49 -0.13
N LEU A 108 17.46 -19.41 -0.91
CA LEU A 108 18.30 -19.28 -2.11
C LEU A 108 19.62 -18.57 -1.81
N ASP A 109 19.65 -17.75 -0.76
CA ASP A 109 20.82 -17.00 -0.30
C ASP A 109 20.86 -17.00 1.23
N GLU A 110 21.73 -17.83 1.81
CA GLU A 110 21.82 -18.01 3.26
C GLU A 110 22.36 -16.76 3.97
N ALA A 111 23.23 -15.98 3.30
CA ALA A 111 23.82 -14.79 3.92
C ALA A 111 22.78 -13.67 4.06
N GLU A 112 22.03 -13.39 2.99
CA GLU A 112 20.95 -12.41 3.04
C GLU A 112 19.79 -12.87 3.94
N TYR A 113 19.48 -14.17 3.93
CA TYR A 113 18.49 -14.74 4.84
C TYR A 113 18.89 -14.56 6.31
N ALA A 114 20.13 -14.90 6.66
CA ALA A 114 20.64 -14.75 8.02
C ALA A 114 20.66 -13.27 8.47
N ALA A 115 21.04 -12.35 7.57
CA ALA A 115 21.01 -10.91 7.86
C ALA A 115 19.58 -10.39 8.07
N ALA A 116 18.62 -10.81 7.23
CA ALA A 116 17.21 -10.45 7.41
C ALA A 116 16.63 -11.00 8.72
N ARG A 117 16.98 -12.24 9.05
CA ARG A 117 16.60 -12.90 10.30
C ARG A 117 17.11 -12.14 11.51
N ASP A 118 18.40 -11.76 11.54
CA ASP A 118 18.98 -10.97 12.61
C ASP A 118 18.24 -9.64 12.81
N LEU A 119 18.02 -8.91 11.73
CA LEU A 119 17.28 -7.65 11.75
C LEU A 119 15.88 -7.82 12.33
N PHE A 120 15.14 -8.84 11.90
CA PHE A 120 13.77 -9.08 12.39
C PHE A 120 13.72 -9.45 13.87
N PHE A 121 14.61 -10.32 14.35
CA PHE A 121 14.61 -10.68 15.77
C PHE A 121 15.06 -9.52 16.66
N ARG A 122 16.03 -8.71 16.21
CA ARG A 122 16.37 -7.44 16.88
C ARG A 122 15.22 -6.44 16.85
N ALA A 123 14.44 -6.42 15.78
CA ALA A 123 13.23 -5.60 15.70
C ALA A 123 12.23 -6.01 16.79
N ALA A 124 12.01 -7.31 16.98
CA ALA A 124 11.09 -7.84 17.98
C ALA A 124 11.52 -7.58 19.44
N GLU A 125 12.78 -7.23 19.67
CA GLU A 125 13.28 -6.80 20.98
C GLU A 125 12.96 -5.32 21.29
N LYS A 126 12.52 -4.55 20.29
CA LYS A 126 12.18 -3.13 20.46
C LYS A 126 10.80 -2.95 21.11
N PRO A 127 10.61 -1.92 21.96
CA PRO A 127 9.34 -1.67 22.64
C PRO A 127 8.16 -1.34 21.71
N GLY A 128 8.43 -0.73 20.55
CA GLY A 128 7.42 -0.18 19.65
C GLY A 128 7.51 -0.69 18.22
N PHE A 129 6.41 -0.50 17.50
CA PHE A 129 6.31 -0.72 16.05
C PHE A 129 5.41 0.37 15.47
N GLY A 130 6.00 1.29 14.71
CA GLY A 130 5.33 2.46 14.14
C GLY A 130 5.83 2.78 12.74
N ASP A 131 4.97 2.68 11.73
CA ASP A 131 5.31 3.09 10.36
C ASP A 131 5.12 4.60 10.13
N HIS A 132 4.55 5.30 11.13
CA HIS A 132 4.15 6.72 11.12
C HIS A 132 3.22 7.12 9.97
N SER A 133 2.72 6.17 9.18
CA SER A 133 2.00 6.43 7.93
C SER A 133 0.65 7.08 8.22
N ARG A 134 -0.05 6.61 9.26
CA ARG A 134 -1.34 7.15 9.70
C ARG A 134 -1.24 8.61 10.12
N ASP A 135 -0.18 8.96 10.84
CA ASP A 135 -0.03 10.30 11.41
C ASP A 135 0.40 11.29 10.32
N LEU A 136 1.34 10.90 9.46
CA LEU A 136 1.68 11.66 8.26
C LEU A 136 0.49 11.85 7.33
N TYR A 137 -0.32 10.81 7.15
CA TYR A 137 -1.52 10.88 6.33
C TYR A 137 -2.57 11.83 6.90
N ARG A 138 -2.78 11.80 8.23
CA ARG A 138 -3.67 12.76 8.91
C ARG A 138 -3.19 14.19 8.74
N GLU A 139 -1.89 14.43 8.88
CA GLU A 139 -1.28 15.74 8.64
C GLU A 139 -1.55 16.19 7.20
N ARG A 140 -1.16 15.38 6.20
CA ARG A 140 -1.40 15.64 4.78
C ARG A 140 -2.87 15.97 4.49
N LEU A 141 -3.81 15.18 4.99
CA LEU A 141 -5.25 15.42 4.76
C LEU A 141 -5.72 16.78 5.30
N SER A 142 -5.12 17.29 6.38
CA SER A 142 -5.48 18.61 6.95
C SER A 142 -5.07 19.79 6.06
N HIS A 143 -4.13 19.59 5.13
CA HIS A 143 -3.69 20.59 4.16
C HIS A 143 -4.48 20.54 2.84
N LEU A 144 -5.32 19.53 2.63
CA LEU A 144 -6.17 19.46 1.44
C LEU A 144 -7.32 20.47 1.54
N PRO A 145 -7.76 21.06 0.40
CA PRO A 145 -8.90 21.96 0.41
C PRO A 145 -10.18 21.20 0.81
N PRO A 146 -11.10 21.86 1.54
CA PRO A 146 -12.37 21.26 1.90
C PRO A 146 -13.16 20.90 0.64
N ALA A 147 -13.77 19.70 0.65
CA ALA A 147 -14.64 19.27 -0.42
C ALA A 147 -16.00 20.00 -0.31
N ALA A 148 -16.28 20.90 -1.26
CA ALA A 148 -17.55 21.61 -1.33
C ALA A 148 -18.64 20.79 -2.06
N ASP A 149 -18.23 19.85 -2.92
CA ASP A 149 -19.12 18.99 -3.71
C ASP A 149 -18.41 17.66 -4.08
N VAL A 150 -19.14 16.72 -4.69
CA VAL A 150 -18.60 15.41 -5.08
C VAL A 150 -17.42 15.54 -6.06
N VAL A 151 -17.48 16.53 -6.97
CA VAL A 151 -16.47 16.73 -8.03
C VAL A 151 -15.15 17.25 -7.44
N SER A 152 -15.21 18.23 -6.53
CA SER A 152 -14.07 18.74 -5.79
C SER A 152 -13.47 17.67 -4.88
N ASN A 153 -14.31 16.82 -4.28
CA ASN A 153 -13.83 15.70 -3.47
C ASN A 153 -13.04 14.67 -4.27
N LEU A 154 -13.28 14.51 -5.58
CA LEU A 154 -12.52 13.55 -6.39
C LEU A 154 -11.02 13.82 -6.38
N ARG A 155 -10.60 15.08 -6.22
CA ARG A 155 -9.18 15.42 -6.09
C ARG A 155 -8.59 14.87 -4.80
N ASN A 156 -9.33 15.01 -3.69
CA ASN A 156 -8.93 14.48 -2.39
C ASN A 156 -8.92 12.95 -2.39
N VAL A 157 -9.91 12.32 -3.04
CA VAL A 157 -9.96 10.85 -3.20
C VAL A 157 -8.81 10.34 -4.06
N ALA A 158 -8.48 11.01 -5.17
CA ALA A 158 -7.36 10.63 -6.01
C ALA A 158 -6.02 10.83 -5.31
N TYR A 159 -5.88 11.89 -4.51
CA TYR A 159 -4.71 12.09 -3.64
C TYR A 159 -4.56 10.96 -2.62
N ALA A 160 -5.66 10.64 -1.92
CA ALA A 160 -5.73 9.56 -0.95
C ALA A 160 -5.36 8.19 -1.56
N ALA A 161 -5.92 7.89 -2.73
CA ALA A 161 -5.65 6.65 -3.45
C ALA A 161 -4.23 6.55 -4.02
N GLY A 162 -3.55 7.69 -4.20
CA GLY A 162 -2.18 7.76 -4.69
C GLY A 162 -1.11 7.72 -3.59
N GLN A 163 -1.50 7.58 -2.32
CA GLN A 163 -0.52 7.39 -1.25
C GLN A 163 0.09 5.99 -1.32
N GLU A 164 1.40 5.93 -1.14
CA GLU A 164 2.15 4.70 -1.18
C GLU A 164 2.04 3.93 0.14
N SER A 165 1.99 2.61 0.05
CA SER A 165 2.09 1.70 1.20
C SER A 165 3.37 0.90 1.06
N TYR A 166 4.27 1.07 2.03
CA TYR A 166 5.53 0.32 2.09
C TYR A 166 5.36 -1.06 2.76
N ALA A 167 4.15 -1.41 3.20
CA ALA A 167 3.87 -2.65 3.92
C ALA A 167 4.11 -3.92 3.08
N ILE A 168 3.98 -3.85 1.75
CA ILE A 168 4.00 -5.04 0.88
C ILE A 168 5.30 -5.85 1.04
N GLN A 169 6.45 -5.19 1.15
CA GLN A 169 7.76 -5.86 1.29
C GLN A 169 7.85 -6.69 2.59
N MET A 170 7.12 -6.29 3.62
CA MET A 170 7.11 -7.00 4.91
C MET A 170 6.36 -8.33 4.86
N ILE A 171 5.60 -8.65 3.79
CA ILE A 171 5.00 -9.98 3.61
C ILE A 171 6.10 -11.06 3.62
N ARG A 172 7.28 -10.78 3.07
CA ARG A 172 8.40 -11.73 3.03
C ARG A 172 8.92 -12.12 4.40
N VAL A 173 8.77 -11.25 5.39
CA VAL A 173 9.09 -11.56 6.79
C VAL A 173 8.18 -12.68 7.30
N ALA A 174 6.90 -12.71 6.89
CA ALA A 174 5.99 -13.79 7.29
C ALA A 174 6.34 -15.15 6.65
N ASP A 175 6.84 -15.15 5.42
CA ASP A 175 7.39 -16.34 4.78
C ASP A 175 8.62 -16.83 5.57
N MET A 176 9.52 -15.93 5.98
CA MET A 176 10.68 -16.24 6.82
C MET A 176 10.27 -16.80 8.19
N ILE A 177 9.30 -16.19 8.88
CA ILE A 177 8.76 -16.68 10.16
C ILE A 177 8.22 -18.11 10.01
N SER A 178 7.53 -18.40 8.90
CA SER A 178 7.04 -19.74 8.61
C SER A 178 8.19 -20.74 8.49
N HIS A 179 9.29 -20.34 7.83
CA HIS A 179 10.47 -21.17 7.68
C HIS A 179 11.24 -21.36 8.99
N GLU A 180 11.32 -20.34 9.85
CA GLU A 180 11.99 -20.44 11.15
C GLU A 180 11.29 -21.45 12.09
N ALA A 181 9.98 -21.62 11.98
CA ALA A 181 9.28 -22.70 12.70
C ALA A 181 9.75 -24.10 12.23
N ASP A 182 9.92 -24.30 10.92
CA ASP A 182 10.44 -25.56 10.40
C ASP A 182 11.89 -25.79 10.84
N ARG A 183 12.72 -24.73 10.87
CA ARG A 183 14.11 -24.81 11.34
C ARG A 183 14.20 -25.19 12.82
N ALA A 184 13.32 -24.65 13.66
CA ALA A 184 13.24 -25.01 15.07
C ALA A 184 12.94 -26.50 15.24
N VAL A 185 11.97 -27.04 14.49
CA VAL A 185 11.66 -28.48 14.48
C VAL A 185 12.85 -29.32 14.01
N LEU A 186 13.52 -28.92 12.92
CA LEU A 186 14.69 -29.65 12.39
C LEU A 186 15.87 -29.66 13.37
N ALA A 187 16.02 -28.59 14.15
CA ALA A 187 17.05 -28.47 15.19
C ALA A 187 16.64 -29.08 16.54
N ASP A 188 15.38 -29.52 16.67
CA ASP A 188 14.75 -29.91 17.94
C ASP A 188 14.89 -28.85 19.05
N ASP A 189 14.75 -27.57 18.67
CA ASP A 189 14.93 -26.39 19.54
C ASP A 189 13.57 -25.72 19.85
N GLU A 190 12.93 -26.15 20.94
CA GLU A 190 11.66 -25.59 21.41
C GLU A 190 11.76 -24.09 21.75
N ASP A 191 12.89 -23.64 22.30
CA ASP A 191 13.09 -22.24 22.67
C ASP A 191 13.16 -21.34 21.44
N ALA A 192 13.79 -21.79 20.35
CA ALA A 192 13.76 -21.10 19.07
C ALA A 192 12.35 -20.98 18.50
N PHE A 193 11.54 -22.04 18.63
CA PHE A 193 10.13 -21.99 18.23
C PHE A 193 9.35 -20.95 19.05
N ARG A 194 9.48 -20.97 20.39
CA ARG A 194 8.83 -19.99 21.27
C ARG A 194 9.22 -18.55 20.94
N ARG A 195 10.52 -18.29 20.74
CA ARG A 195 11.02 -16.96 20.31
C ARG A 195 10.40 -16.52 18.98
N THR A 196 10.28 -17.44 18.02
CA THR A 196 9.66 -17.16 16.70
C THR A 196 8.19 -16.79 16.84
N VAL A 197 7.43 -17.51 17.67
CA VAL A 197 6.02 -17.21 17.95
C VAL A 197 5.88 -15.84 18.63
N MET A 198 6.72 -15.52 19.63
CA MET A 198 6.70 -14.22 20.30
C MET A 198 7.00 -13.07 19.34
N ALA A 199 8.02 -13.22 18.49
CA ALA A 199 8.37 -12.22 17.48
C ALA A 199 7.23 -12.02 16.46
N TRP A 200 6.57 -13.09 16.05
CA TRP A 200 5.38 -13.02 15.20
C TRP A 200 4.20 -12.31 15.88
N GLN A 201 3.93 -12.58 17.16
CA GLN A 201 2.87 -11.91 17.90
C GLN A 201 3.11 -10.40 18.00
N TRP A 202 4.35 -10.00 18.34
CA TRP A 202 4.78 -8.60 18.33
C TRP A 202 4.56 -7.96 16.95
N PHE A 203 4.96 -8.64 15.89
CA PHE A 203 4.86 -8.13 14.53
C PHE A 203 3.41 -7.94 14.06
N VAL A 204 2.55 -8.91 14.35
CA VAL A 204 1.11 -8.85 14.04
C VAL A 204 0.41 -7.75 14.83
N ASP A 205 0.69 -7.63 16.14
CA ASP A 205 0.12 -6.58 16.99
C ASP A 205 0.56 -5.18 16.52
N GLY A 206 1.83 -5.01 16.15
CA GLY A 206 2.34 -3.78 15.54
C GLY A 206 1.56 -3.37 14.29
N PHE A 207 1.45 -4.28 13.32
CA PHE A 207 0.70 -4.05 12.08
C PHE A 207 -0.77 -3.68 12.29
N ASN A 208 -1.44 -4.33 13.24
CA ASN A 208 -2.84 -4.06 13.55
C ASN A 208 -3.06 -2.66 14.15
N ARG A 209 -2.04 -2.07 14.79
CA ARG A 209 -2.13 -0.74 15.42
C ARG A 209 -1.79 0.41 14.49
N THR A 210 -0.94 0.17 13.48
CA THR A 210 -0.36 1.21 12.64
C THR A 210 -1.04 1.38 11.29
N GLY A 211 -1.62 0.32 10.73
CA GLY A 211 -2.17 0.32 9.37
C GLY A 211 -3.12 1.50 9.09
N ALA A 212 -2.82 2.26 8.02
CA ALA A 212 -3.58 3.44 7.61
C ALA A 212 -4.51 3.17 6.42
N THR A 213 -4.22 2.13 5.65
CA THR A 213 -4.89 1.82 4.38
C THR A 213 -5.46 0.40 4.33
N VAL A 214 -6.34 0.14 3.37
CA VAL A 214 -6.84 -1.21 3.08
C VAL A 214 -5.70 -2.15 2.67
N VAL A 215 -4.68 -1.64 1.97
CA VAL A 215 -3.49 -2.42 1.59
C VAL A 215 -2.76 -2.90 2.85
N ASP A 216 -2.53 -2.01 3.82
CA ASP A 216 -1.87 -2.38 5.08
C ASP A 216 -2.67 -3.44 5.83
N GLY A 217 -4.00 -3.32 5.87
CA GLY A 217 -4.86 -4.33 6.48
C GLY A 217 -4.81 -5.69 5.78
N LEU A 218 -4.67 -5.71 4.44
CA LEU A 218 -4.49 -6.95 3.68
C LEU A 218 -3.11 -7.57 3.91
N VAL A 219 -2.07 -6.76 4.02
CA VAL A 219 -0.72 -7.20 4.38
C VAL A 219 -0.73 -7.78 5.80
N ALA A 220 -1.30 -7.08 6.77
CA ALA A 220 -1.42 -7.55 8.16
C ALA A 220 -2.14 -8.91 8.23
N LYS A 221 -3.22 -9.08 7.45
CA LYS A 221 -3.91 -10.36 7.31
C LYS A 221 -3.02 -11.45 6.71
N ALA A 222 -2.21 -11.14 5.70
CA ALA A 222 -1.27 -12.10 5.12
C ALA A 222 -0.20 -12.52 6.13
N ILE A 223 0.37 -11.57 6.88
CA ILE A 223 1.38 -11.81 7.93
C ILE A 223 0.82 -12.68 9.06
N LEU A 224 -0.41 -12.41 9.48
CA LEU A 224 -1.10 -13.21 10.49
C LEU A 224 -1.31 -14.66 10.03
N ILE A 225 -1.72 -14.88 8.79
CA ILE A 225 -2.16 -16.21 8.32
C ILE A 225 -0.99 -17.09 7.88
N ALA A 226 0.03 -16.52 7.25
CA ALA A 226 1.09 -17.26 6.57
C ALA A 226 1.75 -18.35 7.45
N PRO A 227 2.17 -18.08 8.70
CA PRO A 227 2.90 -19.06 9.50
C PRO A 227 2.02 -20.05 10.26
N LEU A 228 0.69 -19.85 10.35
CA LEU A 228 -0.17 -20.61 11.28
C LEU A 228 -0.09 -22.13 11.11
N ARG A 229 0.02 -22.63 9.87
CA ARG A 229 0.13 -24.07 9.62
C ARG A 229 1.50 -24.64 10.00
N ASN A 230 2.57 -23.88 9.74
CA ASN A 230 3.92 -24.24 10.19
C ASN A 230 4.00 -24.21 11.72
N PHE A 231 3.36 -23.22 12.36
CA PHE A 231 3.28 -23.12 13.81
C PHE A 231 2.47 -24.25 14.45
N ARG A 232 1.34 -24.64 13.86
CA ARG A 232 0.58 -25.81 14.31
C ARG A 232 1.46 -27.07 14.30
N ASP A 233 2.07 -27.37 13.16
CA ASP A 233 2.90 -28.58 13.00
C ASP A 233 4.11 -28.57 13.96
N ALA A 234 4.74 -27.41 14.16
CA ALA A 234 5.84 -27.26 15.11
C ALA A 234 5.38 -27.41 16.57
N ALA A 235 4.25 -26.81 16.93
CA ALA A 235 3.65 -26.97 18.26
C ALA A 235 3.30 -28.43 18.56
N GLU A 236 2.76 -29.17 17.58
CA GLU A 236 2.50 -30.60 17.70
C GLU A 236 3.79 -31.42 17.92
N HIS A 237 4.86 -31.10 17.18
CA HIS A 237 6.18 -31.74 17.35
C HIS A 237 6.72 -31.59 18.78
N PHE A 238 6.61 -30.39 19.36
CA PHE A 238 7.06 -30.10 20.72
C PHE A 238 6.03 -30.46 21.82
N GLY A 239 4.91 -31.10 21.47
CA GLY A 239 3.89 -31.49 22.45
C GLY A 239 3.06 -30.33 23.04
N MET A 240 3.09 -29.15 22.40
CA MET A 240 2.38 -27.94 22.80
C MET A 240 0.93 -27.96 22.26
N THR A 241 0.12 -28.90 22.77
CA THR A 241 -1.21 -29.21 22.20
C THR A 241 -2.17 -28.02 22.19
N GLU A 242 -2.15 -27.17 23.22
CA GLU A 242 -3.01 -25.98 23.30
C GLU A 242 -2.65 -24.94 22.23
N ASP A 243 -1.34 -24.69 22.03
CA ASP A 243 -0.84 -23.77 21.00
C ASP A 243 -1.14 -24.30 19.60
N GLY A 244 -0.94 -25.60 19.36
CA GLY A 244 -1.31 -26.25 18.11
C GLY A 244 -2.79 -26.07 17.77
N ALA A 245 -3.68 -26.31 18.74
CA ALA A 245 -5.11 -26.12 18.59
C ALA A 245 -5.49 -24.64 18.36
N PHE A 246 -4.79 -23.71 19.01
CA PHE A 246 -4.97 -22.28 18.79
C PHE A 246 -4.63 -21.88 17.34
N PHE A 247 -3.47 -22.29 16.83
CA PHE A 247 -3.05 -21.95 15.46
C PHE A 247 -3.96 -22.58 14.40
N ASP A 248 -4.36 -23.85 14.58
CA ASP A 248 -5.29 -24.52 13.68
C ASP A 248 -6.67 -23.85 13.68
N GLY A 249 -7.18 -23.50 14.87
CA GLY A 249 -8.44 -22.80 15.04
C GLY A 249 -8.44 -21.42 14.36
N LEU A 250 -7.36 -20.66 14.48
CA LEU A 250 -7.20 -19.39 13.76
C LEU A 250 -7.19 -19.60 12.25
N TYR A 251 -6.41 -20.57 11.75
CA TYR A 251 -6.34 -20.86 10.33
C TYR A 251 -7.69 -21.29 9.75
N ALA A 252 -8.42 -22.17 10.46
CA ALA A 252 -9.73 -22.65 10.07
C ALA A 252 -10.76 -21.51 9.93
N ARG A 253 -10.73 -20.51 10.81
CA ARG A 253 -11.60 -19.31 10.70
C ARG A 253 -11.34 -18.57 9.39
N PHE A 254 -10.07 -18.38 9.02
CA PHE A 254 -9.73 -17.69 7.77
C PHE A 254 -10.11 -18.46 6.52
N GLU A 255 -9.95 -19.78 6.51
CA GLU A 255 -10.39 -20.61 5.39
C GLU A 255 -11.92 -20.70 5.29
N ALA A 256 -12.64 -20.67 6.42
CA ALA A 256 -14.10 -20.56 6.45
C ALA A 256 -14.56 -19.24 5.83
N GLU A 257 -14.00 -18.11 6.26
CA GLU A 257 -14.29 -16.79 5.65
C GLU A 257 -13.97 -16.79 4.15
N ARG A 258 -12.82 -17.32 3.76
CA ARG A 258 -12.40 -17.37 2.35
C ARG A 258 -13.37 -18.20 1.51
N SER A 259 -13.77 -19.36 2.02
CA SER A 259 -14.73 -20.24 1.37
C SER A 259 -16.11 -19.59 1.25
N ALA A 260 -16.57 -18.89 2.30
CA ALA A 260 -17.82 -18.12 2.29
C ALA A 260 -17.77 -17.02 1.21
N ARG A 261 -16.66 -16.25 1.15
CA ARG A 261 -16.44 -15.23 0.11
C ARG A 261 -16.46 -15.81 -1.31
N GLN A 262 -15.87 -16.99 -1.54
CA GLN A 262 -15.83 -17.63 -2.86
C GLN A 262 -17.18 -18.17 -3.34
N LYS A 263 -18.01 -18.65 -2.42
CA LYS A 263 -19.34 -19.25 -2.73
C LYS A 263 -20.45 -18.20 -2.82
N ARG A 264 -20.15 -16.94 -2.53
CA ARG A 264 -21.13 -15.86 -2.46
C ARG A 264 -21.67 -15.49 -3.84
N ILE A 265 -22.99 -15.42 -3.96
CA ILE A 265 -23.68 -14.73 -5.07
C ILE A 265 -23.68 -13.24 -4.73
N VAL A 266 -23.19 -12.39 -5.63
CA VAL A 266 -23.23 -10.92 -5.45
C VAL A 266 -24.52 -10.40 -6.07
N PRO A 267 -25.54 -10.03 -5.27
CA PRO A 267 -26.72 -9.34 -5.79
C PRO A 267 -26.26 -7.99 -6.38
N ASP A 268 -26.93 -7.52 -7.43
CA ASP A 268 -26.71 -6.18 -8.00
C ASP A 268 -25.33 -5.95 -8.66
N ALA A 269 -24.62 -7.01 -9.05
CA ALA A 269 -23.41 -6.90 -9.88
C ALA A 269 -23.65 -6.07 -11.15
N ASP A 270 -24.84 -6.21 -11.75
CA ASP A 270 -25.26 -5.44 -12.93
C ASP A 270 -25.42 -3.94 -12.62
N LEU A 271 -25.87 -3.57 -11.42
CA LEU A 271 -26.06 -2.16 -11.04
C LEU A 271 -24.71 -1.45 -10.87
N LEU A 272 -23.75 -2.11 -10.22
CA LEU A 272 -22.38 -1.59 -10.11
C LEU A 272 -21.65 -1.57 -11.46
N GLN A 273 -21.89 -2.57 -12.32
CA GLN A 273 -21.23 -2.66 -13.63
C GLN A 273 -21.83 -1.72 -14.68
N ALA A 274 -23.15 -1.47 -14.64
CA ALA A 274 -23.84 -0.70 -15.68
C ALA A 274 -24.20 0.74 -15.27
N ARG A 275 -24.28 1.04 -13.96
CA ARG A 275 -24.88 2.30 -13.47
C ARG A 275 -24.10 3.02 -12.37
N ALA A 276 -22.99 2.47 -11.89
CA ALA A 276 -22.10 3.17 -10.97
C ALA A 276 -21.26 4.23 -11.68
N SER A 277 -20.75 5.18 -10.88
CA SER A 277 -19.68 6.07 -11.34
C SER A 277 -18.41 5.28 -11.63
N LEU A 278 -17.46 5.83 -12.39
CA LEU A 278 -16.16 5.21 -12.64
C LEU A 278 -15.45 4.84 -11.34
N ILE A 279 -15.45 5.74 -10.35
CA ILE A 279 -14.76 5.50 -9.07
C ILE A 279 -15.50 4.46 -8.24
N THR A 280 -16.83 4.58 -8.10
CA THR A 280 -17.65 3.62 -7.34
C THR A 280 -17.61 2.23 -7.97
N GLY A 281 -17.66 2.15 -9.31
CA GLY A 281 -17.59 0.90 -10.06
C GLY A 281 -16.24 0.20 -9.93
N LEU A 282 -15.16 0.93 -9.66
CA LEU A 282 -13.84 0.35 -9.38
C LEU A 282 -13.67 0.01 -7.88
N SER A 283 -14.07 0.90 -6.97
CA SER A 283 -13.77 0.75 -5.54
C SER A 283 -14.74 -0.18 -4.80
N ALA A 284 -16.04 -0.13 -5.10
CA ALA A 284 -17.03 -0.91 -4.36
C ALA A 284 -16.85 -2.43 -4.55
N PRO A 285 -16.57 -2.96 -5.76
CA PRO A 285 -16.25 -4.38 -5.92
C PRO A 285 -14.95 -4.78 -5.22
N MET A 286 -13.94 -3.90 -5.21
CA MET A 286 -12.67 -4.16 -4.53
C MET A 286 -12.85 -4.35 -3.03
N LEU A 287 -13.59 -3.45 -2.38
CA LEU A 287 -13.88 -3.51 -0.95
C LEU A 287 -14.87 -4.63 -0.62
N GLY A 288 -15.92 -4.79 -1.43
CA GLY A 288 -16.93 -5.83 -1.25
C GLY A 288 -16.36 -7.25 -1.36
N ARG A 289 -15.23 -7.44 -2.06
CA ARG A 289 -14.50 -8.72 -2.10
C ARG A 289 -13.78 -9.05 -0.79
N GLN A 290 -13.56 -8.08 0.11
CA GLN A 290 -12.82 -8.31 1.36
C GLN A 290 -13.72 -8.74 2.52
N VAL A 291 -15.01 -8.41 2.47
CA VAL A 291 -15.98 -8.73 3.52
C VAL A 291 -16.87 -9.91 3.13
N GLU A 292 -17.36 -10.66 4.11
CA GLU A 292 -18.30 -11.77 3.89
C GLU A 292 -19.65 -11.25 3.38
N THR A 293 -20.24 -10.30 4.12
CA THR A 293 -21.56 -9.73 3.84
C THR A 293 -21.44 -8.22 3.59
N PRO A 294 -21.19 -7.80 2.34
CA PRO A 294 -21.14 -6.38 1.99
C PRO A 294 -22.55 -5.78 2.13
N PRO A 295 -22.66 -4.50 2.50
CA PRO A 295 -23.94 -3.82 2.52
C PRO A 295 -24.55 -3.84 1.11
N PRO A 296 -25.89 -4.00 0.98
CA PRO A 296 -26.55 -3.91 -0.31
C PRO A 296 -26.34 -2.51 -0.90
N VAL A 297 -26.12 -2.43 -2.21
CA VAL A 297 -25.92 -1.17 -2.93
C VAL A 297 -27.15 -0.89 -3.79
N GLY A 298 -27.87 0.18 -3.47
CA GLY A 298 -29.05 0.60 -4.21
C GLY A 298 -28.77 1.71 -5.22
N GLU A 299 -29.80 2.03 -6.04
CA GLU A 299 -29.77 3.14 -6.99
C GLU A 299 -29.47 4.49 -6.29
N ALA A 300 -29.91 4.66 -5.04
CA ALA A 300 -29.66 5.85 -4.23
C ALA A 300 -28.16 6.06 -3.94
N ASP A 301 -27.39 4.97 -3.83
CA ASP A 301 -25.96 5.01 -3.48
C ASP A 301 -25.10 5.34 -4.71
N VAL A 302 -25.50 4.87 -5.90
CA VAL A 302 -24.76 5.08 -7.15
C VAL A 302 -25.08 6.40 -7.85
N LYS A 303 -26.30 6.92 -7.67
CA LYS A 303 -26.79 8.12 -8.37
C LYS A 303 -25.91 9.35 -8.16
N PRO A 304 -25.45 9.71 -6.94
CA PRO A 304 -24.61 10.89 -6.74
C PRO A 304 -23.29 10.83 -7.52
N GLY A 305 -22.61 9.69 -7.51
CA GLY A 305 -21.38 9.49 -8.28
C GLY A 305 -21.63 9.59 -9.78
N ARG A 306 -22.71 8.99 -10.28
CA ARG A 306 -23.07 9.07 -11.70
C ARG A 306 -23.34 10.51 -12.15
N LEU A 307 -24.02 11.31 -11.32
CA LEU A 307 -24.23 12.73 -11.58
C LEU A 307 -22.91 13.52 -11.59
N ALA A 308 -21.98 13.18 -10.71
CA ALA A 308 -20.65 13.78 -10.69
C ALA A 308 -19.86 13.48 -11.97
N ASP A 309 -19.89 12.23 -12.44
CA ASP A 309 -19.25 11.83 -13.71
C ASP A 309 -19.86 12.59 -14.90
N HIS A 310 -21.18 12.76 -14.96
CA HIS A 310 -21.83 13.58 -15.98
C HIS A 310 -21.42 15.05 -15.90
N ALA A 311 -21.31 15.62 -14.69
CA ALA A 311 -20.85 17.00 -14.51
C ALA A 311 -19.38 17.17 -14.94
N LEU A 312 -18.52 16.20 -14.66
CA LEU A 312 -17.13 16.16 -15.11
C LEU A 312 -17.03 16.08 -16.63
N ALA A 313 -17.75 15.13 -17.24
CA ALA A 313 -17.82 15.00 -18.70
C ALA A 313 -18.33 16.31 -19.33
N GLY A 314 -19.37 16.91 -18.77
CA GLY A 314 -19.89 18.20 -19.21
C GLY A 314 -18.84 19.32 -19.17
N ARG A 315 -18.07 19.42 -18.08
CA ARG A 315 -16.96 20.40 -17.96
C ARG A 315 -15.85 20.13 -18.99
N LEU A 316 -15.48 18.87 -19.22
CA LEU A 316 -14.48 18.49 -20.22
C LEU A 316 -14.94 18.85 -21.65
N PHE A 317 -16.18 18.50 -22.02
CA PHE A 317 -16.73 18.84 -23.34
C PHE A 317 -16.87 20.35 -23.54
N ALA A 318 -17.35 21.08 -22.53
CA ALA A 318 -17.43 22.54 -22.60
C ALA A 318 -16.03 23.16 -22.79
N GLY A 319 -15.02 22.67 -22.06
CA GLY A 319 -13.63 23.09 -22.23
C GLY A 319 -13.07 22.77 -23.62
N ALA A 320 -13.33 21.57 -24.15
CA ALA A 320 -12.91 21.17 -25.49
C ALA A 320 -13.56 22.03 -26.57
N VAL A 321 -14.86 22.31 -26.45
CA VAL A 321 -15.58 23.22 -27.37
C VAL A 321 -15.00 24.63 -27.30
N ALA A 322 -14.78 25.16 -26.09
CA ALA A 322 -14.17 26.48 -25.93
C ALA A 322 -12.77 26.55 -26.56
N PHE A 323 -11.94 25.51 -26.36
CA PHE A 323 -10.62 25.40 -26.97
C PHE A 323 -10.69 25.37 -28.51
N LEU A 324 -11.61 24.59 -29.08
CA LEU A 324 -11.83 24.54 -30.53
C LEU A 324 -12.29 25.90 -31.09
N LEU A 325 -13.15 26.62 -30.37
CA LEU A 325 -13.57 27.97 -30.75
C LEU A 325 -12.40 28.97 -30.73
N VAL A 326 -11.52 28.89 -29.72
CA VAL A 326 -10.30 29.71 -29.65
C VAL A 326 -9.36 29.40 -30.82
N LEU A 327 -9.16 28.11 -31.14
CA LEU A 327 -8.36 27.71 -32.30
C LEU A 327 -8.97 28.24 -33.61
N ALA A 328 -10.28 28.12 -33.79
CA ALA A 328 -10.97 28.62 -34.98
C ALA A 328 -10.84 30.14 -35.11
N ALA A 329 -11.02 30.88 -34.01
CA ALA A 329 -10.82 32.33 -33.99
C ALA A 329 -9.38 32.71 -34.34
N GLY A 330 -8.38 32.01 -33.78
CA GLY A 330 -6.96 32.20 -34.12
C GLY A 330 -6.68 31.94 -35.60
N LEU A 331 -7.30 30.91 -36.18
CA LEU A 331 -7.18 30.58 -37.61
C LEU A 331 -7.80 31.67 -38.49
N VAL A 332 -8.98 32.18 -38.14
CA VAL A 332 -9.64 33.30 -38.84
C VAL A 332 -8.78 34.57 -38.78
N VAL A 333 -8.24 34.89 -37.60
CA VAL A 333 -7.33 36.03 -37.42
C VAL A 333 -6.06 35.85 -38.26
N GLY A 334 -5.43 34.68 -38.23
CA GLY A 334 -4.25 34.36 -39.04
C GLY A 334 -4.51 34.47 -40.54
N ILE A 335 -5.64 33.93 -41.03
CA ILE A 335 -6.07 34.05 -42.43
C ILE A 335 -6.29 35.52 -42.80
N ARG A 336 -6.93 36.30 -41.94
CA ARG A 336 -7.21 37.73 -42.16
C ARG A 336 -5.92 38.54 -42.25
N PHE A 337 -4.96 38.33 -41.36
CA PHE A 337 -3.65 39.01 -41.43
C PHE A 337 -2.84 38.58 -42.66
N ARG A 338 -2.88 37.29 -43.04
CA ARG A 338 -2.21 36.80 -44.26
C ARG A 338 -2.80 37.41 -45.53
N HIS A 339 -4.12 37.45 -45.67
CA HIS A 339 -4.80 38.06 -46.82
C HIS A 339 -4.72 39.59 -46.81
N GLY A 340 -4.72 40.23 -45.64
CA GLY A 340 -4.51 41.68 -45.52
C GLY A 340 -3.12 42.13 -45.99
N MET A 341 -2.08 41.32 -45.75
CA MET A 341 -0.74 41.58 -46.29
C MET A 341 -0.65 41.33 -47.81
N SER A 342 -1.31 40.29 -48.34
CA SER A 342 -1.34 40.03 -49.78
C SER A 342 -2.18 41.06 -50.55
N GLY A 343 -3.31 41.52 -50.00
CA GLY A 343 -4.15 42.56 -50.59
C GLY A 343 -3.46 43.92 -50.63
N ARG A 344 -2.69 44.27 -49.60
CA ARG A 344 -1.83 45.48 -49.60
C ARG A 344 -0.70 45.41 -50.64
N LYS A 345 -0.16 44.22 -50.93
CA LYS A 345 0.87 44.06 -51.98
C LYS A 345 0.31 44.19 -53.39
N LEU A 346 -0.96 43.83 -53.60
CA LEU A 346 -1.66 43.97 -54.88
C LEU A 346 -2.22 45.37 -55.13
N SER A 347 -2.46 46.18 -54.09
CA SER A 347 -2.96 47.56 -54.22
C SER A 347 -1.85 48.62 -54.36
N ILE A 348 -0.57 48.21 -54.46
CA ILE A 348 0.60 49.09 -54.62
C ILE A 348 1.24 48.88 -56.02
N GLN A 349 0.69 48.00 -56.85
CA GLN A 349 0.91 47.98 -58.30
C GLN A 349 -0.24 48.73 -58.99
#